data_AF-A0A519TGI6-F1
#
_entry.id   AF-A0A519TGI6-F1
#
_cell.length_a   1.000
_cell.length_b   1.000
_cell.length_c   1.000
_cell.angle_alpha   90.00
_cell.angle_beta   90.00
_cell.angle_gamma   90.00
#
_symmetry.space_group_name_H-M   'P 1'
#
loop_
_entity.id
_entity.type
_entity.pdbx_description
1 polymer ?
#
loop_
_entity_poly.entity_id
_entity_poly.type
_entity_poly.pdbx_seq_one_letter_code
_entity_poly.pdbx_strand_id
1 'polypeptide(L)'
;NNGNNGNYDPNADPLPNNGGYNDPNSPDGNYLAPLAPADIQELTQDLRDQPSDEARLSLAKEALAENSVQAEDLAQLMGTLKLTKSRTELAKYGYGHLSDPQNFSRVYDVLRSPSSIQEVQRALGLPQD
;
A
#
# COMPACT_ATOMS: atom_id res chain seq x y z
N ASN A 1 -51.09 6.72 -9.60
CA ASN A 1 -50.93 5.40 -10.25
C ASN A 1 -49.50 5.37 -10.77
N ASN A 2 -48.55 4.83 -10.00
CA ASN A 2 -47.12 4.82 -10.33
C ASN A 2 -46.73 3.36 -10.64
N GLY A 3 -46.53 3.05 -11.91
CA GLY A 3 -46.19 1.71 -12.38
C GLY A 3 -44.70 1.44 -12.19
N ASN A 4 -44.39 0.61 -11.20
CA ASN A 4 -43.05 0.08 -10.96
C ASN A 4 -42.90 -1.20 -11.79
N ASN A 5 -41.99 -1.21 -12.77
CA ASN A 5 -41.67 -2.43 -13.52
C ASN A 5 -40.14 -2.54 -13.68
N GLY A 6 -39.49 -2.95 -12.60
CA GLY A 6 -38.08 -3.37 -12.60
C GLY A 6 -38.02 -4.89 -12.71
N ASN A 7 -37.66 -5.36 -13.89
CA ASN A 7 -37.39 -6.75 -14.22
C ASN A 7 -36.13 -7.22 -13.46
N TYR A 8 -36.30 -8.06 -12.43
CA TYR A 8 -35.19 -8.70 -11.72
C TYR A 8 -34.82 -10.00 -12.45
N ASP A 9 -33.67 -9.99 -13.11
CA ASP A 9 -33.00 -11.19 -13.63
C ASP A 9 -32.19 -11.84 -12.48
N PRO A 10 -32.40 -13.12 -12.13
CA PRO A 10 -31.80 -13.72 -10.95
C PRO A 10 -30.42 -14.36 -11.17
N ASN A 11 -29.77 -14.18 -12.34
CA ASN A 11 -28.49 -14.84 -12.64
C ASN A 11 -27.48 -13.91 -13.33
N ALA A 12 -27.03 -12.86 -12.64
CA ALA A 12 -25.80 -12.17 -12.97
C ALA A 12 -24.83 -12.33 -11.80
N ASP A 13 -23.72 -13.04 -12.05
CA ASP A 13 -22.63 -13.28 -11.11
C ASP A 13 -22.17 -11.99 -10.40
N PRO A 14 -21.91 -12.01 -9.09
CA PRO A 14 -21.38 -10.85 -8.40
C PRO A 14 -19.93 -10.60 -8.83
N LEU A 15 -19.74 -9.66 -9.75
CA LEU A 15 -18.45 -8.98 -9.94
C LEU A 15 -17.98 -8.48 -8.57
N PRO A 16 -16.70 -8.66 -8.19
CA PRO A 16 -16.19 -8.11 -6.94
C PRO A 16 -16.32 -6.59 -7.00
N ASN A 17 -17.22 -6.08 -6.16
CA ASN A 17 -17.50 -4.68 -5.94
C ASN A 17 -16.24 -4.02 -5.36
N ASN A 18 -15.34 -3.59 -6.23
CA ASN A 18 -14.22 -2.73 -5.87
C ASN A 18 -14.81 -1.38 -5.48
N GLY A 19 -15.07 -1.23 -4.17
CA GLY A 19 -15.63 -0.04 -3.57
C GLY A 19 -14.73 1.16 -3.82
N GLY A 20 -15.03 1.88 -4.91
CA GLY A 20 -14.42 3.15 -5.23
C GLY A 20 -14.69 4.15 -4.11
N TYR A 21 -13.68 4.39 -3.28
CA TYR A 21 -13.61 5.61 -2.48
C TYR A 21 -13.15 6.75 -3.39
N ASN A 22 -13.97 7.07 -4.39
CA ASN A 22 -13.88 8.34 -5.09
C ASN A 22 -14.55 9.38 -4.19
N ASP A 23 -13.76 10.04 -3.35
CA ASP A 23 -14.20 11.28 -2.72
C ASP A 23 -14.31 12.36 -3.82
N PRO A 24 -15.51 12.87 -4.14
CA PRO A 24 -15.70 13.75 -5.30
C PRO A 24 -15.19 15.19 -5.10
N ASN A 25 -14.43 15.48 -4.03
CA ASN A 25 -14.26 16.86 -3.56
C ASN A 25 -12.80 17.28 -3.27
N SER A 26 -11.83 16.82 -4.07
CA SER A 26 -10.44 17.30 -4.00
C SER A 26 -10.03 18.04 -5.28
N PRO A 27 -9.76 19.37 -5.22
CA PRO A 27 -9.62 20.21 -6.41
C PRO A 27 -8.26 20.23 -7.10
N ASP A 28 -7.21 19.56 -6.62
CA ASP A 28 -5.91 19.53 -7.31
C ASP A 28 -5.02 18.43 -6.69
N GLY A 29 -4.72 17.37 -7.43
CA GLY A 29 -3.80 16.33 -6.98
C GLY A 29 -4.16 14.96 -7.55
N ASN A 30 -3.29 14.43 -8.38
CA ASN A 30 -3.38 13.11 -8.97
C ASN A 30 -3.12 12.02 -7.91
N TYR A 31 -3.97 11.95 -6.88
CA TYR A 31 -3.86 10.97 -5.80
C TYR A 31 -4.25 9.61 -6.35
N LEU A 32 -3.27 8.73 -6.51
CA LEU A 32 -3.50 7.33 -6.83
C LEU A 32 -4.41 6.75 -5.74
N ALA A 33 -5.44 6.00 -6.13
CA ALA A 33 -6.32 5.34 -5.17
C ALA A 33 -5.50 4.35 -4.31
N PRO A 34 -5.78 4.25 -3.00
CA PRO A 34 -5.17 3.22 -2.18
C PRO A 34 -5.55 1.82 -2.70
N LEU A 35 -4.59 0.90 -2.73
CA LEU A 35 -4.87 -0.51 -3.02
C LEU A 35 -5.96 -1.04 -2.09
N ALA A 36 -6.86 -1.87 -2.64
CA ALA A 36 -7.87 -2.51 -1.82
C ALA A 36 -7.21 -3.55 -0.89
N PRO A 37 -7.81 -3.85 0.28
CA PRO A 37 -7.24 -4.82 1.21
C PRO A 37 -7.01 -6.21 0.61
N ALA A 38 -7.85 -6.64 -0.34
CA ALA A 38 -7.68 -7.90 -1.05
C ALA A 38 -6.41 -7.89 -1.93
N ASP A 39 -6.18 -6.79 -2.66
CA ASP A 39 -5.00 -6.63 -3.51
C ASP A 39 -3.71 -6.56 -2.68
N ILE A 40 -3.76 -5.95 -1.49
CA ILE A 40 -2.64 -5.95 -0.55
C ILE A 40 -2.31 -7.37 -0.08
N GLN A 41 -3.32 -8.19 0.21
CA GLN A 41 -3.13 -9.59 0.61
C GLN A 41 -2.53 -10.43 -0.51
N GLU A 42 -3.02 -10.26 -1.73
CA GLU A 42 -2.50 -10.93 -2.93
C GLU A 42 -1.04 -10.54 -3.18
N LEU A 43 -0.75 -9.23 -3.23
CA LEU A 43 0.61 -8.71 -3.39
C LEU A 43 1.55 -9.21 -2.28
N THR A 44 1.07 -9.25 -1.03
CA THR A 44 1.86 -9.79 0.10
C THR A 44 2.20 -11.26 -0.10
N GLN A 45 1.27 -12.04 -0.66
CA GLN A 45 1.50 -13.45 -0.97
C GLN A 45 2.51 -13.59 -2.12
N ASP A 46 2.34 -12.83 -3.21
CA ASP A 46 3.25 -12.83 -4.36
C ASP A 46 4.68 -12.48 -3.94
N LEU A 47 4.84 -11.49 -3.06
CA LEU A 47 6.14 -11.13 -2.48
C LEU A 47 6.72 -12.30 -1.67
N ARG A 48 5.92 -13.02 -0.87
CA ARG A 48 6.43 -14.18 -0.11
C ARG A 48 6.94 -15.28 -1.02
N ASP A 49 6.29 -15.47 -2.17
CA ASP A 49 6.63 -16.50 -3.17
C ASP A 49 7.87 -16.15 -4.00
N GLN A 50 8.29 -14.88 -4.01
CA GLN A 50 9.55 -14.49 -4.64
C GLN A 50 10.79 -15.13 -3.96
N PRO A 51 11.78 -15.57 -4.75
CA PRO A 51 12.92 -16.36 -4.25
C PRO A 51 13.95 -15.54 -3.46
N SER A 52 14.04 -14.24 -3.70
CA SER A 52 15.02 -13.36 -3.05
C SER A 52 14.42 -12.03 -2.62
N ASP A 53 15.11 -11.37 -1.69
CA ASP A 53 14.71 -10.04 -1.22
C ASP A 53 14.84 -8.96 -2.30
N GLU A 54 15.77 -9.10 -3.27
CA GLU A 54 15.82 -8.18 -4.41
C GLU A 54 14.59 -8.33 -5.30
N ALA A 55 14.15 -9.56 -5.59
CA ALA A 55 12.95 -9.80 -6.40
C ALA A 55 11.69 -9.25 -5.70
N ARG A 56 11.58 -9.46 -4.38
CA ARG A 56 10.53 -8.86 -3.55
C ARG A 56 10.52 -7.35 -3.61
N LEU A 57 11.69 -6.74 -3.39
CA LEU A 57 11.81 -5.28 -3.39
C LEU A 57 11.40 -4.69 -4.74
N SER A 58 11.84 -5.29 -5.84
CA SER A 58 11.49 -4.85 -7.19
C SER A 58 9.98 -4.93 -7.45
N LEU A 59 9.35 -6.07 -7.12
CA LEU A 59 7.90 -6.25 -7.28
C LEU A 59 7.10 -5.27 -6.41
N ALA A 60 7.51 -5.06 -5.16
CA ALA A 60 6.84 -4.11 -4.27
C ALA A 60 6.93 -2.67 -4.82
N LYS A 61 8.09 -2.26 -5.35
CA LYS A 61 8.25 -0.94 -5.96
C LYS A 61 7.41 -0.79 -7.23
N GLU A 62 7.34 -1.81 -8.06
CA GLU A 62 6.50 -1.81 -9.27
C GLU A 62 5.02 -1.62 -8.90
N ALA A 63 4.52 -2.37 -7.91
CA ALA A 63 3.15 -2.20 -7.45
C ALA A 63 2.86 -0.79 -6.90
N LEU A 64 3.80 -0.22 -6.14
CA LEU A 64 3.70 1.13 -5.59
C LEU A 64 3.85 2.23 -6.65
N ALA A 65 4.54 1.98 -7.77
CA ALA A 65 4.68 2.98 -8.84
C ALA A 65 3.32 3.42 -9.41
N GLU A 66 2.37 2.49 -9.47
CA GLU A 66 1.05 2.68 -10.07
C GLU A 66 -0.08 2.88 -9.03
N ASN A 67 0.22 2.72 -7.73
CA ASN A 67 -0.80 2.75 -6.68
C ASN A 67 -0.34 3.50 -5.44
N SER A 68 -1.29 3.93 -4.59
CA SER A 68 -0.96 4.34 -3.23
C SER A 68 -1.30 3.24 -2.23
N VAL A 69 -0.72 3.33 -1.02
CA VAL A 69 -0.99 2.40 0.08
C VAL A 69 -1.15 3.16 1.39
N GLN A 70 -1.73 2.52 2.41
CA GLN A 70 -1.65 3.06 3.76
C GLN A 70 -0.30 2.70 4.40
N ALA A 71 0.11 3.46 5.41
CA ALA A 71 1.34 3.21 6.16
C ALA A 71 1.36 1.81 6.80
N GLU A 72 0.18 1.31 7.20
CA GLU A 72 0.02 -0.04 7.73
C GLU A 72 0.24 -1.11 6.65
N ASP A 73 -0.32 -0.93 5.46
CA ASP A 73 -0.12 -1.85 4.35
C ASP A 73 1.34 -1.86 3.89
N LEU A 74 1.99 -0.68 3.83
CA LEU A 74 3.42 -0.59 3.54
C LEU A 74 4.25 -1.38 4.57
N ALA A 75 3.88 -1.32 5.85
CA ALA A 75 4.51 -2.10 6.90
C ALA A 75 4.32 -3.62 6.67
N GLN A 76 3.13 -4.06 6.24
CA GLN A 76 2.86 -5.46 5.89
C GLN A 76 3.75 -5.93 4.72
N LEU A 77 3.84 -5.14 3.65
CA LEU A 77 4.69 -5.44 2.49
C LEU A 77 6.16 -5.53 2.91
N MET A 78 6.64 -4.58 3.73
CA MET A 78 7.99 -4.61 4.29
C MET A 78 8.25 -5.83 5.18
N GLY A 79 7.23 -6.35 5.86
CA GLY A 79 7.32 -7.55 6.67
C GLY A 79 7.69 -8.81 5.88
N THR A 80 7.50 -8.81 4.56
CA THR A 80 7.89 -9.92 3.67
C THR A 80 9.41 -9.99 3.40
N LEU A 81 10.12 -8.88 3.61
CA LEU A 81 11.55 -8.74 3.36
C LEU A 81 12.38 -9.23 4.55
N LYS A 82 13.39 -10.06 4.26
CA LYS A 82 14.28 -10.65 5.27
C LYS A 82 15.43 -9.72 5.64
N LEU A 83 15.99 -9.02 4.67
CA LEU A 83 17.15 -8.15 4.81
C LEU A 83 16.74 -6.76 5.31
N THR A 84 17.49 -6.26 6.28
CA THR A 84 17.29 -4.89 6.81
C THR A 84 17.48 -3.85 5.72
N LYS A 85 18.49 -4.02 4.85
CA LYS A 85 18.75 -3.12 3.72
C LYS A 85 17.52 -2.98 2.82
N SER A 86 16.90 -4.10 2.43
CA SER A 86 15.72 -4.09 1.56
C SER A 86 14.53 -3.42 2.23
N ARG A 87 14.31 -3.65 3.53
CA ARG A 87 13.25 -2.97 4.30
C ARG A 87 13.45 -1.47 4.36
N THR A 88 14.66 -1.02 4.67
CA THR A 88 15.00 0.41 4.69
C THR A 88 14.79 1.03 3.30
N GLU A 89 15.16 0.33 2.24
CA GLU A 89 14.98 0.81 0.87
C GLU A 89 13.51 0.91 0.47
N LEU A 90 12.69 -0.10 0.81
CA LEU A 90 11.25 -0.06 0.58
C LEU A 90 10.56 1.04 1.40
N ALA A 91 10.97 1.26 2.66
CA ALA A 91 10.43 2.33 3.49
C ALA A 91 10.67 3.72 2.89
N LYS A 92 11.89 3.97 2.39
CA LYS A 92 12.25 5.23 1.73
C LYS A 92 11.46 5.46 0.45
N TYR A 93 11.31 4.41 -0.37
CA TYR A 93 10.54 4.49 -1.60
C TYR A 93 9.04 4.68 -1.31
N GLY A 94 8.45 3.82 -0.48
CA GLY A 94 7.02 3.79 -0.20
C GLY A 94 6.48 5.05 0.49
N TYR A 95 7.33 5.83 1.18
CA TYR A 95 6.91 7.11 1.78
C TYR A 95 6.27 8.06 0.77
N GLY A 96 6.77 8.10 -0.48
CA GLY A 96 6.19 8.92 -1.54
C GLY A 96 4.86 8.42 -2.11
N HIS A 97 4.45 7.20 -1.73
CA HIS A 97 3.27 6.49 -2.24
C HIS A 97 2.23 6.27 -1.12
N LEU A 98 2.34 6.98 -0.01
CA LEU A 98 1.39 6.90 1.09
C LEU A 98 0.15 7.74 0.82
N SER A 99 -1.00 7.16 1.08
CA SER A 99 -2.28 7.88 1.17
C SER A 99 -2.48 8.56 2.53
N ASP A 100 -1.75 8.12 3.56
CA ASP A 100 -1.82 8.62 4.93
C ASP A 100 -0.42 8.87 5.54
N PRO A 101 0.40 9.76 4.94
CA PRO A 101 1.79 9.99 5.35
C PRO A 101 1.96 10.39 6.83
N GLN A 102 0.94 10.99 7.46
CA GLN A 102 0.92 11.28 8.90
C GLN A 102 1.04 10.04 9.79
N ASN A 103 0.73 8.85 9.27
CA ASN A 103 0.81 7.57 9.99
C ASN A 103 2.11 6.80 9.73
N PHE A 104 3.10 7.42 9.05
CA PHE A 104 4.32 6.71 8.63
C PHE A 104 5.10 6.06 9.79
N SER A 105 4.92 6.51 11.03
CA SER A 105 5.54 5.89 12.20
C SER A 105 5.21 4.39 12.36
N ARG A 106 4.08 3.91 11.80
CA ARG A 106 3.73 2.47 11.80
C ARG A 106 4.77 1.60 11.09
N VAL A 107 5.50 2.16 10.13
CA VAL A 107 6.55 1.46 9.38
C VAL A 107 7.77 1.14 10.25
N TYR A 108 7.99 1.89 11.33
CA TYR A 108 9.15 1.72 12.19
C TYR A 108 9.14 0.39 12.95
N ASP A 109 7.97 -0.17 13.25
CA ASP A 109 7.83 -1.47 13.92
C ASP A 109 8.47 -2.61 13.13
N VAL A 110 8.58 -2.46 11.81
CA VAL A 110 9.14 -3.47 10.90
C VAL A 110 10.65 -3.27 10.70
N LEU A 111 11.17 -2.07 11.01
CA LEU A 111 12.59 -1.75 11.01
C LEU A 111 13.22 -2.27 12.31
N ARG A 112 13.82 -3.46 12.23
CA ARG A 112 14.39 -4.21 13.38
C ARG A 112 15.48 -3.50 14.19
N SER A 113 15.98 -2.33 13.77
CA SER A 113 17.07 -1.66 14.47
C SER A 113 16.89 -0.13 14.50
N PRO A 114 17.25 0.53 15.62
CA PRO A 114 17.22 1.99 15.73
C PRO A 114 18.02 2.69 14.65
N SER A 115 19.15 2.10 14.23
CA SER A 115 19.99 2.65 13.16
C SER A 115 19.26 2.70 11.81
N SER A 116 18.41 1.71 11.51
CA SER A 116 17.60 1.70 10.30
C SER A 116 16.49 2.75 10.34
N ILE A 117 15.85 2.95 11.50
CA ILE A 117 14.84 3.99 11.69
C ILE A 117 15.46 5.37 11.46
N GLN A 118 16.61 5.64 12.10
CA GLN A 118 17.35 6.89 11.92
C GLN A 118 17.78 7.09 10.46
N GLU A 119 18.22 6.04 9.77
CA GLU A 119 18.56 6.13 8.35
C GLU A 119 17.35 6.58 7.51
N VAL A 120 16.19 5.95 7.70
CA VAL A 120 14.95 6.32 6.99
C VAL A 120 14.56 7.76 7.31
N GLN A 121 14.50 8.12 8.60
CA GLN A 121 14.13 9.47 9.01
C GLN A 121 15.09 10.52 8.43
N ARG A 122 16.42 10.26 8.44
CA ARG A 122 17.41 11.20 7.88
C ARG A 122 17.26 11.34 6.38
N ALA A 123 17.02 10.24 5.67
CA ALA A 123 16.83 10.24 4.22
C ALA A 123 15.58 11.02 3.81
N LEU A 124 14.55 11.03 4.65
CA LEU A 124 13.27 11.69 4.39
C LEU A 124 13.15 13.08 5.02
N GLY A 125 14.17 13.56 5.75
CA GLY A 125 14.14 14.83 6.47
C GLY A 125 13.14 14.86 7.64
N LEU A 126 12.78 13.69 8.19
CA LEU A 126 11.86 13.57 9.31
C LEU A 126 12.58 13.82 10.65
N PRO A 127 11.85 14.35 11.65
CA PRO A 127 12.40 14.54 12.99
C PRO A 127 12.88 13.22 13.61
N GLN A 128 13.93 13.32 14.43
CA GLN A 128 14.65 12.22 15.07
C GLN A 128 14.38 12.27 16.58
N ASP A 129 13.11 12.22 16.97
CA ASP A 129 12.71 12.19 18.39
C ASP A 129 12.99 10.82 19.05
#